data_AF-A0AAV2NG31-F1
#
_entry.id   AF-A0AAV2NG31-F1
#
_cell.length_a   1.000
_cell.length_b   1.000
_cell.length_c   1.000
_cell.angle_alpha   90.00
_cell.angle_beta   90.00
_cell.angle_gamma   90.00
#
_symmetry.space_group_name_H-M   'P 1'
#
loop_
_entity.id
_entity.type
_entity.pdbx_description
1 polymer ?
#
loop_
_entity_poly.entity_id
_entity_poly.type
_entity_poly.pdbx_seq_one_letter_code
_entity_poly.pdbx_strand_id
1 'polypeptide(L)'
;MFSIHAHRKALQFAVLLERTFTISFAVQVLIVTVGMSISLVQFSTHLHDLTEAMRYLVFIVAQLFHLFCFSFQGQKLINHSLETCDKM
;
A
#
# COMPACT_ATOMS: atom_id res chain seq x y z
N MET A 1 -26.36 -23.56 -1.67
CA MET A 1 -25.17 -24.25 -2.23
C MET A 1 -24.26 -23.31 -3.04
N PHE A 2 -24.81 -22.48 -3.95
CA PHE A 2 -24.02 -21.51 -4.75
C PHE A 2 -23.25 -20.45 -3.91
N SER A 3 -23.86 -19.92 -2.85
CA SER A 3 -23.23 -18.90 -1.99
C SER A 3 -21.96 -19.40 -1.27
N ILE A 4 -22.00 -20.63 -0.73
CA ILE A 4 -20.85 -21.25 -0.03
C ILE A 4 -19.66 -21.47 -0.99
N HIS A 5 -19.93 -21.89 -2.22
CA HIS A 5 -18.88 -22.09 -3.23
C HIS A 5 -18.24 -20.77 -3.67
N ALA A 6 -19.05 -19.73 -3.87
CA ALA A 6 -18.56 -18.39 -4.20
C ALA A 6 -17.70 -17.81 -3.06
N HIS A 7 -18.15 -17.95 -1.80
CA HIS A 7 -17.39 -17.52 -0.64
C HIS A 7 -16.05 -18.27 -0.53
N ARG A 8 -16.03 -19.60 -0.74
CA ARG A 8 -14.81 -20.40 -0.66
C ARG A 8 -13.79 -19.97 -1.73
N LYS A 9 -14.26 -19.64 -2.93
CA LYS A 9 -13.40 -19.10 -4.00
C LYS A 9 -12.87 -17.70 -3.68
N ALA A 10 -13.69 -16.82 -3.13
CA ALA A 10 -13.26 -15.49 -2.72
C ALA A 10 -12.17 -15.55 -1.62
N LEU A 11 -12.33 -16.46 -0.64
CA LEU A 11 -11.34 -16.69 0.40
C LEU A 11 -10.02 -17.23 -0.18
N GLN A 12 -10.08 -18.20 -1.08
CA GLN A 12 -8.89 -18.72 -1.76
C GLN A 12 -8.16 -17.64 -2.57
N PHE A 13 -8.91 -16.78 -3.25
CA PHE A 13 -8.35 -15.65 -3.99
C PHE A 13 -7.67 -14.64 -3.05
N ALA A 14 -8.30 -14.28 -1.93
CA ALA A 14 -7.73 -13.39 -0.93
C ALA A 14 -6.42 -13.94 -0.34
N VAL A 15 -6.38 -15.22 0.02
CA VAL A 15 -5.16 -15.88 0.55
C VAL A 15 -4.05 -15.91 -0.51
N LEU A 16 -4.37 -16.20 -1.77
CA LEU A 16 -3.37 -16.18 -2.84
C LEU A 16 -2.80 -14.76 -3.05
N LEU A 17 -3.67 -13.75 -3.02
CA LEU A 17 -3.30 -12.35 -3.17
C LEU A 17 -2.42 -11.89 -2.00
N GLU A 18 -2.81 -12.21 -0.76
CA GLU A 18 -2.00 -11.96 0.43
C GLU A 18 -0.62 -12.62 0.32
N ARG A 19 -0.55 -13.91 -0.02
CA ARG A 19 0.73 -14.64 -0.14
C ARG A 19 1.63 -14.08 -1.22
N THR A 20 1.05 -13.65 -2.34
CA THR A 20 1.80 -13.11 -3.49
C THR A 20 2.32 -11.70 -3.20
N PHE A 21 1.50 -10.83 -2.60
CA PHE A 21 1.81 -9.41 -2.48
C PHE A 21 2.37 -8.98 -1.12
N THR A 22 2.24 -9.78 -0.05
CA THR A 22 2.71 -9.38 1.30
C THR A 22 4.21 -9.08 1.33
N ILE A 23 5.04 -9.95 0.76
CA ILE A 23 6.50 -9.74 0.76
C ILE A 23 6.85 -8.52 -0.10
N SER A 24 6.24 -8.41 -1.29
CA SER A 24 6.47 -7.27 -2.19
C SER A 24 6.06 -5.94 -1.53
N PHE A 25 4.92 -5.91 -0.84
CA PHE A 25 4.43 -4.76 -0.11
C PHE A 25 5.34 -4.40 1.07
N ALA A 26 5.81 -5.38 1.83
CA ALA A 26 6.76 -5.16 2.93
C ALA A 26 8.08 -4.55 2.44
N VAL A 27 8.62 -5.05 1.32
CA VAL A 27 9.81 -4.48 0.67
C VAL A 27 9.53 -3.05 0.20
N GLN A 28 8.37 -2.80 -0.41
CA GLN A 28 7.97 -1.46 -0.85
C GLN A 28 7.90 -0.47 0.33
N VAL A 29 7.29 -0.87 1.45
CA VAL A 29 7.22 -0.05 2.68
C VAL A 29 8.61 0.26 3.21
N LEU A 30 9.52 -0.71 3.22
CA LEU A 30 10.91 -0.51 3.66
C LEU A 30 11.64 0.51 2.78
N ILE A 31 11.57 0.33 1.46
CA ILE A 31 12.21 1.23 0.48
C ILE A 31 11.65 2.64 0.61
N VAL A 32 10.33 2.79 0.70
CA VAL A 32 9.66 4.09 0.89
C VAL A 32 10.15 4.74 2.18
N THR A 33 10.17 4.01 3.31
CA THR A 33 10.56 4.56 4.61
C THR A 33 12.01 5.07 4.60
N VAL A 34 12.93 4.29 4.03
CA VAL A 34 14.34 4.67 3.91
C VAL A 34 14.49 5.88 2.97
N GLY A 35 13.85 5.84 1.80
CA GLY A 35 13.90 6.93 0.82
C GLY A 35 13.33 8.25 1.34
N MET A 36 12.21 8.19 2.06
CA MET A 36 11.58 9.33 2.75
C MET A 36 12.53 9.91 3.80
N SER A 37 13.17 9.06 4.60
CA SER A 37 14.11 9.50 5.65
C SER A 37 15.30 10.25 5.05
N ILE A 38 15.89 9.72 3.98
CA ILE A 38 17.01 10.38 3.27
C ILE A 38 16.56 11.70 2.64
N SER A 39 15.41 11.69 1.95
CA SER A 39 14.86 12.88 1.27
C SER A 39 14.56 14.00 2.27
N LEU A 40 14.06 13.67 3.46
CA LEU A 40 13.78 14.64 4.51
C LEU A 40 15.07 15.30 5.05
N VAL A 41 16.13 14.51 5.23
CA VAL A 41 17.45 15.02 5.63
C VAL A 41 18.04 15.91 4.54
N GLN A 42 17.93 15.51 3.27
CA GLN A 42 18.39 16.31 2.14
C GLN A 42 17.61 17.62 2.01
N PHE A 43 16.29 17.58 2.15
CA PHE A 43 15.44 18.77 2.16
C PHE A 43 15.83 19.75 3.26
N SER A 44 16.08 19.26 4.48
CA SER A 44 16.52 20.09 5.62
C SER A 44 17.88 20.77 5.37
N THR A 45 18.79 20.11 4.67
CA THR A 45 20.14 20.62 4.40
C THR A 45 20.23 21.51 3.15
N HIS A 46 19.32 21.36 2.18
CA HIS A 46 19.36 22.04 0.87
C HIS A 46 18.18 23.00 0.65
N LEU A 47 17.62 23.60 1.72
CA LEU A 47 16.49 24.55 1.65
C LEU A 47 16.67 25.72 0.66
N HIS A 48 17.90 26.04 0.28
CA HIS A 48 18.19 27.13 -0.66
C HIS A 48 17.99 26.73 -2.14
N ASP A 49 17.99 25.43 -2.47
CA ASP A 49 17.76 24.93 -3.82
C ASP A 49 16.36 24.32 -3.96
N LEU A 50 15.40 25.20 -4.27
CA LEU A 50 14.00 24.86 -4.43
C LEU A 50 13.73 23.85 -5.56
N THR A 51 14.63 23.76 -6.56
CA THR A 51 14.44 22.87 -7.71
C THR A 51 14.67 21.41 -7.31
N GLU A 52 15.73 21.16 -6.55
CA GLU A 52 16.05 19.82 -6.06
C GLU A 52 15.06 19.40 -4.95
N ALA A 53 14.64 20.33 -4.09
CA ALA A 53 13.57 20.10 -3.12
C ALA A 53 12.24 19.66 -3.78
N MET A 54 11.86 20.28 -4.91
CA MET A 54 10.65 19.91 -5.64
C MET A 54 10.72 18.47 -6.19
N ARG A 55 11.89 18.04 -6.70
CA ARG A 55 12.07 16.66 -7.19
C ARG A 55 11.87 15.63 -6.10
N TYR A 56 12.45 15.86 -4.92
CA TYR A 56 12.22 14.99 -3.77
C TYR A 56 10.75 14.96 -3.35
N LEU A 57 10.08 16.11 -3.33
CA LEU A 57 8.66 16.20 -2.99
C LEU A 57 7.79 15.37 -3.97
N VAL A 58 8.03 15.49 -5.27
CA VAL A 58 7.30 14.70 -6.29
C VAL A 58 7.54 13.20 -6.12
N PHE A 59 8.78 12.79 -5.84
CA PHE A 59 9.11 11.39 -5.55
C PHE A 59 8.35 10.89 -4.32
N ILE A 60 8.42 11.63 -3.20
CA ILE A 60 7.67 11.35 -1.97
C ILE A 60 6.17 11.16 -2.24
N VAL A 61 5.55 12.09 -2.96
CA VAL A 61 4.10 12.02 -3.28
C VAL A 61 3.79 10.81 -4.14
N ALA A 62 4.62 10.49 -5.14
CA ALA A 62 4.44 9.31 -5.98
C ALA A 62 4.56 8.01 -5.17
N GLN A 63 5.55 7.90 -4.28
CA GLN A 63 5.71 6.77 -3.37
C GLN A 63 4.50 6.60 -2.44
N LEU A 64 4.03 7.69 -1.85
CA LEU A 64 2.86 7.68 -0.97
C LEU A 64 1.59 7.29 -1.71
N PHE A 65 1.41 7.78 -2.93
CA PHE A 65 0.27 7.40 -3.77
C PHE A 65 0.28 5.91 -4.10
N HIS A 66 1.44 5.35 -4.49
CA HIS A 66 1.58 3.90 -4.69
C HIS A 66 1.19 3.12 -3.45
N LEU A 67 1.71 3.52 -2.28
CA LEU A 67 1.40 2.86 -1.02
C LEU A 67 -0.09 2.96 -0.69
N PHE A 68 -0.69 4.13 -0.89
CA PHE A 68 -2.11 4.37 -0.71
C PHE A 68 -2.97 3.47 -1.59
N CYS A 69 -2.66 3.35 -2.89
CA CYS A 69 -3.41 2.48 -3.79
C CYS A 69 -3.38 1.01 -3.35
N PHE A 70 -2.22 0.51 -2.92
CA PHE A 70 -2.10 -0.86 -2.41
C PHE A 70 -2.84 -1.05 -1.08
N SER A 71 -2.68 -0.13 -0.14
CA SER A 71 -3.39 -0.16 1.14
C SER A 71 -4.91 -0.06 0.96
N PHE A 72 -5.39 0.77 0.02
CA PHE A 72 -6.81 0.93 -0.28
C PHE A 72 -7.44 -0.35 -0.83
N GLN A 73 -6.77 -1.03 -1.75
CA GLN A 73 -7.25 -2.31 -2.28
C GLN A 73 -7.32 -3.38 -1.17
N GLY A 74 -6.31 -3.44 -0.30
CA GLY A 74 -6.31 -4.31 0.88
C GLY A 74 -7.44 -3.98 1.87
N GLN A 75 -7.65 -2.70 2.17
CA GLN A 75 -8.74 -2.25 3.04
C GLN A 75 -10.11 -2.57 2.48
N LYS A 76 -10.32 -2.38 1.16
CA LYS A 76 -11.59 -2.73 0.51
C LYS A 76 -11.88 -4.24 0.62
N LEU A 77 -10.86 -5.08 0.49
CA LEU A 77 -10.96 -6.52 0.68
C LEU A 77 -11.36 -6.88 2.13
N ILE A 78 -10.71 -6.26 3.12
CA ILE A 78 -11.03 -6.46 4.55
C ILE A 78 -12.45 -6.01 4.85
N ASN A 79 -12.85 -4.82 4.38
CA ASN A 79 -14.19 -4.28 4.65
C ASN A 79 -15.30 -5.17 4.08
N HIS A 80 -15.13 -5.68 2.85
CA HIS A 80 -16.08 -6.63 2.27
C HIS A 80 -16.12 -7.98 3.01
N SER A 81 -15.00 -8.43 3.57
CA SER A 81 -14.96 -9.66 4.38
C SER A 81 -15.74 -9.50 5.68
N LEU A 82 -15.62 -8.35 6.36
CA LEU A 82 -16.36 -8.04 7.59
C LEU A 82 -17.86 -7.90 7.33
N GLU A 83 -18.25 -7.19 6.27
CA GLU A 83 -19.67 -7.03 5.90
C GLU A 83 -20.34 -8.37 5.56
N THR A 84 -19.59 -9.31 4.96
CA THR A 84 -20.10 -10.65 4.67
C THR A 84 -20.23 -11.51 5.94
N CYS A 85 -19.34 -11.31 6.92
CA CYS A 85 -19.36 -12.00 8.21
C CYS A 85 -20.50 -11.51 9.11
N ASP A 86 -20.80 -10.22 9.10
CA ASP A 86 -21.89 -9.60 9.89
C ASP A 86 -23.29 -9.95 9.35
N LYS A 87 -23.40 -10.25 8.05
CA LYS A 87 -24.65 -10.65 7.39
C LYS A 87 -24.96 -12.16 7.46
N MET A 88 -24.09 -12.96 8.10
CA MET A 88 -24.30 -14.39 8.37
C MET A 88 -24.96 -14.61 9.72
#